data_AF-A0A950BCR2-F1
#
_entry.id   AF-A0A950BCR2-F1
#
_cell.length_a   1.000
_cell.length_b   1.000
_cell.length_c   1.000
_cell.angle_alpha   90.00
_cell.angle_beta   90.00
_cell.angle_gamma   90.00
#
_symmetry.space_group_name_H-M   'P 1'
#
loop_
_entity.id
_entity.type
_entity.pdbx_description
1 polymer ?
#
loop_
_entity_poly.entity_id
_entity_poly.type
_entity_poly.pdbx_seq_one_letter_code
_entity_poly.pdbx_strand_id
1 'polypeptide(L)'
;ESGAVNPLLKTGGVLRQWNERPALRVSVPQPGDVFIMDFGKGLGHTGIVERVDGDKLLTIEGNTNASGGREGYAVCRRVRSAKLCKGFLRVGL
;
A
#
# COMPACT_ATOMS: atom_id res chain seq x y z
N GLU A 1 22.17 -1.78 -7.97
CA GLU A 1 20.83 -2.37 -8.20
C GLU A 1 20.88 -3.86 -7.88
N SER A 2 19.78 -4.45 -7.39
CA SER A 2 19.75 -5.86 -6.92
C SER A 2 19.60 -6.90 -8.03
N GLY A 3 19.46 -6.49 -9.31
CA GLY A 3 19.20 -7.41 -10.43
C GLY A 3 17.81 -8.05 -10.43
N ALA A 4 16.98 -7.76 -9.42
CA ALA A 4 15.63 -8.30 -9.31
C ALA A 4 14.70 -7.70 -10.38
N VAL A 5 13.95 -8.58 -11.07
CA VAL A 5 12.89 -8.16 -11.99
C VAL A 5 11.79 -7.46 -11.20
N ASN A 6 11.43 -6.24 -11.57
CA ASN A 6 10.33 -5.51 -10.95
C ASN A 6 8.98 -6.02 -11.50
N PRO A 7 8.14 -6.70 -10.69
CA PRO A 7 6.85 -7.19 -11.14
C PRO A 7 5.77 -6.09 -11.16
N LEU A 8 6.03 -4.92 -10.58
CA LEU A 8 5.10 -3.79 -10.54
C LEU A 8 5.05 -3.06 -11.89
N LEU A 9 4.08 -2.16 -12.05
CA LEU A 9 4.04 -1.27 -13.20
C LEU A 9 4.88 -0.03 -12.91
N LYS A 10 5.48 0.53 -13.96
CA LYS A 10 6.10 1.84 -13.88
C LYS A 10 4.99 2.91 -13.89
N THR A 11 4.39 3.18 -12.73
CA THR A 11 3.27 4.12 -12.59
C THR A 11 3.23 4.78 -11.21
N GLY A 12 2.69 6.00 -11.14
CA GLY A 12 2.29 6.63 -9.87
C GLY A 12 0.83 6.36 -9.49
N GLY A 13 0.05 5.72 -10.35
CA GLY A 13 -1.38 5.48 -10.13
C GLY A 13 -1.63 4.26 -9.23
N VAL A 14 -2.03 4.49 -7.98
CA VAL A 14 -2.33 3.43 -7.00
C VAL A 14 -3.39 2.45 -7.52
N LEU A 15 -4.52 2.96 -7.99
CA LEU A 15 -5.61 2.09 -8.47
C LEU A 15 -5.27 1.42 -9.81
N ARG A 16 -4.43 2.05 -10.63
CA ARG A 16 -3.92 1.44 -11.86
C ARG A 16 -3.02 0.25 -11.54
N GLN A 17 -2.08 0.44 -10.60
CA GLN A 17 -1.19 -0.59 -10.10
C GLN A 17 -1.98 -1.80 -9.58
N TRP A 18 -3.07 -1.57 -8.82
CA TRP A 18 -3.98 -2.63 -8.38
C TRP A 18 -4.70 -3.30 -9.56
N ASN A 19 -5.39 -2.52 -10.40
CA ASN A 19 -6.29 -3.03 -11.45
C ASN A 19 -5.55 -3.84 -12.52
N GLU A 20 -4.33 -3.46 -12.88
CA GLU A 20 -3.55 -4.09 -13.95
C GLU A 20 -2.59 -5.18 -13.46
N ARG A 21 -2.47 -5.43 -12.14
CA ARG A 21 -1.66 -6.52 -11.57
C ARG A 21 -2.46 -7.52 -10.71
N PRO A 22 -3.47 -8.21 -11.28
CA PRO A 22 -4.27 -9.18 -10.53
C PRO A 22 -3.45 -10.34 -9.94
N ALA A 23 -2.38 -10.77 -10.63
CA ALA A 23 -1.52 -11.88 -10.19
C ALA A 23 -0.77 -11.62 -8.88
N LEU A 24 -0.62 -10.35 -8.47
CA LEU A 24 0.07 -9.98 -7.23
C LEU A 24 -0.89 -9.77 -6.05
N ARG A 25 -2.21 -9.81 -6.29
CA ARG A 25 -3.21 -9.45 -5.29
C ARG A 25 -3.36 -10.55 -4.25
N VAL A 26 -3.34 -10.14 -2.98
CA VAL A 26 -3.61 -11.02 -1.83
C VAL A 26 -4.63 -10.36 -0.90
N SER A 27 -5.41 -11.20 -0.21
CA SER A 27 -6.44 -10.77 0.74
C SER A 27 -5.96 -10.76 2.19
N VAL A 28 -4.98 -11.62 2.52
CA VAL A 28 -4.37 -11.70 3.85
C VAL A 28 -3.04 -10.94 3.84
N PRO A 29 -2.94 -9.81 4.57
CA PRO A 29 -1.74 -8.99 4.59
C PRO A 29 -0.58 -9.69 5.31
N GLN A 30 0.63 -9.40 4.87
CA GLN A 30 1.89 -9.75 5.52
C GLN A 30 2.85 -8.56 5.53
N PRO A 31 3.85 -8.54 6.42
CA PRO A 31 4.94 -7.58 6.34
C PRO A 31 5.58 -7.56 4.95
N GLY A 32 5.81 -6.36 4.41
CA GLY A 32 6.36 -6.13 3.07
C GLY A 32 5.31 -5.96 1.97
N ASP A 33 4.06 -6.34 2.21
CA ASP A 33 2.99 -6.11 1.23
C ASP A 33 2.74 -4.61 0.99
N VAL A 34 2.38 -4.26 -0.23
CA VAL A 34 1.93 -2.91 -0.60
C VAL A 34 0.42 -2.85 -0.42
N PHE A 35 -0.07 -2.10 0.56
CA PHE A 35 -1.52 -1.98 0.77
C PHE A 35 -2.14 -1.01 -0.22
N ILE A 36 -3.38 -1.28 -0.63
CA ILE A 36 -4.14 -0.43 -1.56
C ILE A 36 -5.38 0.08 -0.85
N MET A 37 -5.56 1.39 -0.80
CA MET A 37 -6.81 2.03 -0.41
C MET A 37 -7.45 2.70 -1.62
N ASP A 38 -8.78 2.67 -1.67
CA ASP A 38 -9.58 3.24 -2.74
C ASP A 38 -10.62 4.19 -2.13
N PHE A 39 -10.46 5.48 -2.38
CA PHE A 39 -11.37 6.52 -1.92
C PHE A 39 -12.35 6.96 -3.03
N GLY A 40 -12.41 6.22 -4.14
CA GLY A 40 -13.23 6.53 -5.31
C GLY A 40 -12.65 7.67 -6.17
N LYS A 41 -13.28 7.91 -7.34
CA LYS A 41 -12.91 8.98 -8.28
C LYS A 41 -11.43 8.97 -8.72
N GLY A 42 -10.81 7.78 -8.74
CA GLY A 42 -9.39 7.65 -9.08
C GLY A 42 -8.42 7.96 -7.92
N LEU A 43 -8.93 8.34 -6.74
CA LEU A 43 -8.12 8.70 -5.58
C LEU A 43 -7.77 7.45 -4.78
N GLY A 44 -6.55 6.95 -4.96
CA GLY A 44 -6.00 5.87 -4.16
C GLY A 44 -4.93 6.36 -3.19
N HIS A 45 -4.70 5.59 -2.13
CA HIS A 45 -3.55 5.76 -1.22
C HIS A 45 -2.89 4.42 -0.97
N THR A 46 -1.59 4.47 -0.67
CA THR A 46 -0.76 3.27 -0.54
C THR A 46 0.40 3.51 0.40
N GLY A 47 1.11 2.43 0.69
CA GLY A 47 2.29 2.36 1.52
C GLY A 47 2.66 0.90 1.74
N ILE A 48 3.61 0.67 2.63
CA ILE A 48 4.13 -0.68 2.92
C ILE A 48 3.59 -1.14 4.28
N VAL A 49 3.16 -2.38 4.38
CA VAL A 49 2.85 -3.03 5.65
C VAL A 49 4.16 -3.34 6.37
N GLU A 50 4.41 -2.71 7.51
CA GLU A 50 5.56 -2.99 8.37
C GLU A 50 5.26 -4.17 9.30
N ARG A 51 4.05 -4.22 9.88
CA ARG A 51 3.61 -5.30 10.77
C ARG A 51 2.10 -5.51 10.70
N VAL A 52 1.66 -6.74 10.96
CA VAL A 52 0.24 -7.12 11.09
C VAL A 52 -0.02 -7.54 12.54
N ASP A 53 -0.89 -6.80 13.22
CA ASP A 53 -1.30 -7.02 14.62
C ASP A 53 -2.82 -7.28 14.64
N GLY A 54 -3.24 -8.52 14.35
CA GLY A 54 -4.66 -8.87 14.23
C GLY A 54 -5.34 -8.20 13.04
N ASP A 55 -6.32 -7.33 13.30
CA ASP A 55 -7.01 -6.54 12.27
C ASP A 55 -6.35 -5.18 11.99
N LYS A 56 -5.28 -4.85 12.73
CA LYS A 56 -4.52 -3.62 12.58
C LYS A 56 -3.23 -3.85 11.82
N LEU A 57 -2.86 -2.86 11.03
CA LEU A 57 -1.62 -2.80 10.27
C LEU A 57 -0.79 -1.63 10.80
N LEU A 58 0.47 -1.90 11.13
CA LEU A 58 1.46 -0.84 11.22
C LEU A 58 2.03 -0.64 9.82
N THR A 59 1.94 0.57 9.29
CA THR A 59 2.28 0.89 7.89
C THR A 59 3.30 2.02 7.81
N ILE A 60 4.08 2.04 6.72
CA ILE A 60 4.97 3.14 6.35
C ILE A 60 4.38 3.82 5.12
N GLU A 61 4.04 5.10 5.24
CA GLU A 61 3.27 5.84 4.24
C GLU A 61 3.98 7.15 3.87
N GLY A 62 4.16 7.41 2.58
CA GLY A 62 4.70 8.67 2.06
C GLY A 62 3.63 9.76 1.93
N ASN A 63 4.09 10.99 1.65
CA ASN A 63 3.25 12.18 1.49
C ASN A 63 2.18 12.28 2.59
N THR A 64 2.61 12.20 3.85
CA THR A 64 1.70 12.34 4.97
C THR A 64 2.25 13.25 6.07
N ASN A 65 1.45 13.53 7.09
CA ASN A 65 1.81 14.37 8.25
C ASN A 65 1.31 13.71 9.55
N ALA A 66 1.56 14.26 10.75
CA ALA A 66 1.06 13.61 11.98
C ALA A 66 -0.47 13.39 11.98
N SER A 67 -1.21 14.26 11.27
CA SER A 67 -2.68 14.35 11.31
C SER A 67 -3.40 13.56 10.21
N GLY A 68 -2.72 12.97 9.22
CA GLY A 68 -3.40 12.23 8.13
C GLY A 68 -3.94 13.07 6.98
N GLY A 69 -3.53 14.35 6.88
CA GLY A 69 -3.98 15.25 5.83
C GLY A 69 -3.44 14.90 4.43
N ARG A 70 -4.05 15.50 3.39
CA ARG A 70 -3.66 15.36 1.98
C ARG A 70 -2.35 16.08 1.63
N GLU A 71 -2.04 17.14 2.36
CA GLU A 71 -0.79 17.90 2.24
C GLU A 71 0.22 17.34 3.24
N GLY A 72 0.87 16.24 2.84
CA GLY A 72 1.92 15.62 3.62
C GLY A 72 3.30 16.11 3.21
N TYR A 73 4.27 15.96 4.10
CA TYR A 73 5.66 16.36 3.84
C TYR A 73 6.68 15.33 4.34
N ALA A 74 6.21 14.25 4.95
CA ALA A 74 7.07 13.23 5.55
C ALA A 74 6.60 11.82 5.18
N VAL A 75 7.52 10.88 5.39
CA VAL A 75 7.20 9.46 5.51
C VAL A 75 6.90 9.20 6.98
N CYS A 76 5.73 8.64 7.29
CA CYS A 76 5.31 8.39 8.66
C CYS A 76 4.86 6.95 8.86
N ARG A 77 5.04 6.46 10.09
CA ARG A 77 4.39 5.24 10.55
C ARG A 77 2.94 5.52 10.93
N ARG A 78 2.02 4.64 10.53
CA ARG A 78 0.59 4.76 10.77
C ARG A 78 0.01 3.45 11.26
N VAL A 79 -1.08 3.54 12.02
CA VAL A 79 -1.92 2.38 12.34
C VAL A 79 -3.18 2.46 11.48
N ARG A 80 -3.44 1.41 10.70
CA ARG A 80 -4.62 1.28 9.83
C ARG A 80 -5.40 0.04 10.21
N SER A 81 -6.71 0.06 10.00
CA SER A 81 -7.47 -1.19 9.98
C SER A 81 -7.32 -1.85 8.61
N ALA A 82 -7.03 -3.15 8.57
CA ALA A 82 -6.95 -3.91 7.32
C ALA A 82 -8.26 -3.84 6.51
N LYS A 83 -9.41 -3.64 7.17
CA LYS A 83 -10.73 -3.51 6.54
C LYS A 83 -10.88 -2.26 5.67
N LEU A 84 -10.05 -1.23 5.89
CA LEU A 84 -10.06 -0.01 5.08
C LEU A 84 -9.25 -0.17 3.78
N CYS A 85 -8.49 -1.25 3.65
CA CYS A 85 -7.75 -1.56 2.43
C CYS A 85 -8.66 -2.30 1.44
N LYS A 86 -8.60 -1.90 0.17
CA LYS A 86 -9.17 -2.65 -0.96
C LYS A 86 -8.50 -4.02 -1.10
N GLY A 87 -7.22 -4.11 -0.76
CA GLY A 87 -6.42 -5.33 -0.73
C GLY A 87 -4.93 -5.01 -0.69
N PHE A 88 -4.11 -6.01 -0.98
CA PHE A 88 -2.65 -5.94 -0.86
C PHE A 88 -1.97 -6.49 -2.10
N LEU A 89 -0.80 -5.97 -2.45
CA LEU A 89 0.06 -6.51 -3.50
C LEU A 89 1.31 -7.11 -2.87
N ARG A 90 1.60 -8.37 -3.15
CA ARG A 90 2.82 -9.05 -2.69
C ARG A 90 3.84 -9.13 -3.81
N VAL A 91 5.02 -8.56 -3.57
CA VAL A 91 6.16 -8.58 -4.50
C VAL A 91 7.20 -9.55 -3.96
N GLY A 92 7.30 -10.73 -4.57
CA GLY A 92 8.12 -11.84 -4.07
C GLY A 92 7.26 -13.06 -3.79
N LEU A 93 7.11 -13.89 -4.81
CA LEU A 93 6.85 -15.33 -4.66
C LEU A 93 8.19 -16.05 -4.85
#